data_AF-A0A2H1WK10-F1
#
_entry.id   AF-A0A2H1WK10-F1
#
_cell.length_a   1.000
_cell.length_b   1.000
_cell.length_c   1.000
_cell.angle_alpha   90.00
_cell.angle_beta   90.00
_cell.angle_gamma   90.00
#
_symmetry.space_group_name_H-M   'P 1'
#
loop_
_entity.id
_entity.type
_entity.pdbx_description
1 polymer ?
#
loop_
_entity_poly.entity_id
_entity_poly.type
_entity_poly.pdbx_seq_one_letter_code
_entity_poly.pdbx_strand_id
1 'polypeptide(L)'
;MAERIKKFFQKKKTDAKFKMAGPGHKLSESTISSQSSNVQCSKKEVRMIRSGLSEESKVAAEAALSRLQQKRENPSFNTSLAAIQAQVKRELENEQANQMAAASASKSTSAPSEHQKREIEDLPRNYAASGVYFKCPLISNDILPRDEWKKNIKTFLYEQLEEERGLTACLIIQSCNNNREK
;
A
#
# COMPACT_ATOMS: atom_id res chain seq x y z
N MET A 1 -25.48 9.25 48.90
CA MET A 1 -26.58 8.53 48.19
C MET A 1 -26.55 8.75 46.66
N ALA A 2 -26.27 9.97 46.18
CA ALA A 2 -26.20 10.31 44.75
C ALA A 2 -25.24 9.44 43.89
N GLU A 3 -24.06 9.09 44.42
CA GLU A 3 -23.07 8.27 43.70
C GLU A 3 -23.56 6.84 43.38
N ARG A 4 -24.38 6.25 44.25
CA ARG A 4 -24.95 4.90 44.02
C ARG A 4 -25.99 4.93 42.90
N ILE A 5 -26.77 6.01 42.84
CA ILE A 5 -27.79 6.23 41.81
C ILE A 5 -27.12 6.46 40.45
N LYS A 6 -26.06 7.26 40.40
CA LYS A 6 -25.27 7.50 39.17
C LYS A 6 -24.69 6.19 38.60
N LYS A 7 -24.12 5.34 39.46
CA LYS A 7 -23.61 4.02 39.08
C LYS A 7 -24.71 3.09 38.55
N PHE A 8 -25.91 3.16 39.10
CA PHE A 8 -27.05 2.35 38.63
C PHE A 8 -27.47 2.71 37.20
N PHE A 9 -27.55 4.00 36.88
CA PHE A 9 -27.86 4.46 35.52
C PHE A 9 -26.75 4.14 34.52
N GLN A 10 -25.49 4.23 34.92
CA GLN A 10 -24.37 3.82 34.07
C GLN A 10 -24.43 2.32 33.76
N LYS A 11 -24.63 1.47 34.78
CA LYS A 11 -24.77 0.02 34.60
C LYS A 11 -25.94 -0.37 33.70
N LYS A 12 -27.09 0.32 33.83
CA LYS A 12 -28.27 0.08 32.98
C LYS A 12 -28.02 0.49 31.52
N LYS A 13 -27.31 1.60 31.30
CA LYS A 13 -26.92 2.05 29.95
C LYS A 13 -25.94 1.08 29.29
N THR A 14 -24.98 0.53 30.03
CA THR A 14 -24.05 -0.46 29.47
C THR A 14 -24.74 -1.77 29.14
N ASP A 15 -25.63 -2.26 30.00
CA ASP A 15 -26.37 -3.52 29.77
C ASP A 15 -27.28 -3.46 28.54
N ALA A 16 -27.93 -2.32 28.29
CA ALA A 16 -28.70 -2.09 27.07
C ALA A 16 -27.83 -2.13 25.80
N LYS A 17 -26.62 -1.57 25.85
CA LYS A 17 -25.66 -1.61 24.73
C LYS A 17 -25.16 -3.03 24.46
N PHE A 18 -24.87 -3.81 25.50
CA PHE A 18 -24.47 -5.21 25.34
C PHE A 18 -25.58 -6.06 24.72
N LYS A 19 -26.84 -5.84 25.10
CA LYS A 19 -28.00 -6.55 24.51
C LYS A 19 -28.24 -6.16 23.05
N MET A 20 -27.99 -4.91 22.66
CA MET A 20 -28.09 -4.45 21.28
C MET A 20 -26.93 -4.96 20.39
N ALA A 21 -25.77 -5.23 20.96
CA ALA A 21 -24.58 -5.69 20.22
C ALA A 21 -24.66 -7.15 19.73
N GLY A 22 -25.73 -7.88 20.08
CA GLY A 22 -25.94 -9.27 19.70
C GLY A 22 -25.40 -10.29 20.71
N PRO A 23 -25.63 -11.60 20.48
CA PRO A 23 -25.16 -12.66 21.38
C PRO A 23 -23.63 -12.63 21.50
N GLY A 24 -23.12 -12.58 22.74
CA GLY A 24 -21.68 -12.52 22.99
C GLY A 24 -20.97 -13.83 22.64
N HIS A 25 -19.86 -13.75 21.91
CA HIS A 25 -18.99 -14.88 21.60
C HIS A 25 -17.75 -14.82 22.50
N LYS A 26 -17.43 -15.92 23.21
CA LYS A 26 -16.25 -16.00 24.07
C LYS A 26 -15.11 -16.69 23.33
N LEU A 27 -13.92 -16.10 23.36
CA LEU A 27 -12.71 -16.65 22.70
C LEU A 27 -12.20 -17.98 23.31
N SER A 28 -12.78 -18.42 24.43
CA SER A 28 -12.54 -19.74 25.04
C SER A 28 -13.47 -20.83 24.51
N GLU A 29 -14.45 -20.49 23.67
CA GLU A 29 -15.34 -21.46 23.04
C GLU A 29 -14.69 -21.94 21.74
N SER A 30 -13.85 -22.96 21.87
CA SER A 30 -13.25 -23.65 20.73
C SER A 30 -14.34 -24.10 19.78
N THR A 31 -14.33 -23.55 18.57
CA THR A 31 -15.20 -23.94 17.45
C THR A 31 -14.83 -25.35 17.00
N ILE A 32 -15.35 -26.38 17.65
CA ILE A 32 -15.63 -27.71 17.05
C ILE A 32 -16.79 -28.34 17.82
N SER A 33 -17.99 -28.35 17.21
CA SER A 33 -18.72 -29.58 16.83
C SER A 33 -20.23 -29.34 16.64
N SER A 34 -20.66 -29.46 15.38
CA SER A 34 -21.90 -30.13 14.94
C SER A 34 -23.27 -29.74 15.55
N GLN A 35 -24.03 -28.93 14.81
CA GLN A 35 -25.48 -29.11 14.63
C GLN A 35 -25.82 -28.72 13.18
N SER A 36 -25.76 -29.67 12.23
CA SER A 36 -26.96 -30.30 11.66
C SER A 36 -28.28 -29.81 12.26
N SER A 37 -28.93 -28.85 11.60
CA SER A 37 -30.38 -28.69 11.62
C SER A 37 -30.86 -28.19 10.26
N ASN A 38 -31.28 -29.19 9.50
CA ASN A 38 -32.29 -29.14 8.45
C ASN A 38 -33.27 -27.98 8.61
N VAL A 39 -33.13 -26.92 7.79
CA VAL A 39 -34.22 -25.99 7.50
C VAL A 39 -34.43 -25.98 5.99
N GLN A 40 -35.28 -26.90 5.56
CA GLN A 40 -35.96 -26.86 4.27
C GLN A 40 -36.62 -25.49 4.12
N CYS A 41 -36.14 -24.68 3.17
CA CYS A 41 -36.90 -23.57 2.62
C CYS A 41 -37.12 -23.87 1.14
N SER A 42 -38.29 -24.44 0.85
CA SER A 42 -38.83 -24.67 -0.49
C SER A 42 -38.93 -23.35 -1.25
N LYS A 43 -38.01 -23.13 -2.19
CA LYS A 43 -38.12 -22.04 -3.17
C LYS A 43 -38.32 -22.63 -4.56
N LYS A 44 -39.60 -22.63 -4.94
CA LYS A 44 -40.20 -22.64 -6.28
C LYS A 44 -39.17 -22.48 -7.41
N GLU A 45 -38.98 -23.57 -8.16
CA GLU A 45 -38.15 -23.60 -9.36
C GLU A 45 -38.87 -22.85 -10.50
N VAL A 46 -38.52 -21.59 -10.71
CA VAL A 46 -38.92 -20.85 -11.91
C VAL A 46 -37.86 -21.16 -12.97
N ARG A 47 -38.24 -21.90 -14.02
CA ARG A 47 -37.39 -22.09 -15.21
C ARG A 47 -37.13 -20.72 -15.85
N MET A 48 -35.97 -20.15 -15.58
CA MET A 48 -35.50 -18.96 -16.28
C MET A 48 -35.16 -19.34 -17.72
N ILE A 49 -35.95 -18.80 -18.66
CA ILE A 49 -35.62 -18.79 -20.09
C ILE A 49 -34.35 -17.95 -20.21
N ARG A 50 -33.24 -18.58 -20.60
CA ARG A 50 -31.95 -17.91 -20.73
C ARG A 50 -32.01 -16.98 -21.94
N SER A 51 -32.01 -15.66 -21.70
CA SER A 51 -31.72 -14.68 -22.75
C SER A 51 -30.34 -14.99 -23.35
N GLY A 52 -30.20 -14.79 -24.67
CA GLY A 52 -28.92 -14.98 -25.36
C GLY A 52 -27.80 -14.22 -24.66
N LEU A 53 -26.58 -14.77 -24.72
CA LEU A 53 -25.42 -14.18 -24.03
C LEU A 53 -25.28 -12.72 -24.46
N SER A 54 -25.45 -11.82 -23.49
CA SER A 54 -25.19 -10.39 -23.65
C SER A 54 -23.77 -10.17 -24.16
N GLU A 55 -23.50 -9.03 -24.78
CA GLU A 55 -22.19 -8.74 -25.35
C GLU A 55 -21.09 -8.82 -24.27
N GLU A 56 -21.39 -8.36 -23.06
CA GLU A 56 -20.52 -8.49 -21.88
C GLU A 56 -20.27 -9.95 -21.52
N SER A 57 -21.27 -10.82 -21.70
CA SER A 57 -21.14 -12.26 -21.44
C SER A 57 -20.28 -12.95 -22.50
N LYS A 58 -20.29 -12.49 -23.76
CA LYS A 58 -19.39 -13.00 -24.80
C LYS A 58 -17.95 -12.57 -24.54
N VAL A 59 -17.75 -11.30 -24.21
CA VAL A 59 -16.42 -10.76 -23.84
C VAL A 59 -15.88 -11.49 -22.61
N ALA A 60 -16.72 -11.73 -21.58
CA ALA A 60 -16.32 -12.49 -20.41
C ALA A 60 -15.99 -13.95 -20.75
N ALA A 61 -16.72 -14.59 -21.66
CA ALA A 61 -16.45 -15.95 -22.11
C ALA A 61 -15.13 -16.04 -22.91
N GLU A 62 -14.87 -15.09 -23.80
CA GLU A 62 -13.62 -14.99 -24.56
C GLU A 62 -12.40 -14.76 -23.64
N ALA A 63 -12.55 -13.85 -22.67
CA ALA A 63 -11.54 -13.61 -21.64
C ALA A 63 -11.28 -14.87 -20.78
N ALA A 64 -12.33 -15.64 -20.46
CA ALA A 64 -12.20 -16.89 -19.71
C ALA A 64 -11.46 -17.98 -20.52
N LEU A 65 -11.73 -18.10 -21.82
CA LEU A 65 -11.02 -19.02 -22.70
C LEU A 65 -9.53 -18.66 -22.82
N SER A 66 -9.22 -17.36 -22.93
CA SER A 66 -7.84 -16.88 -22.97
C SER A 66 -7.05 -17.26 -21.71
N ARG A 67 -7.67 -17.10 -20.52
CA ARG A 67 -7.06 -17.52 -19.24
C ARG A 67 -6.85 -19.04 -19.16
N LEU A 68 -7.77 -19.83 -19.69
CA LEU A 68 -7.67 -21.28 -19.69
C LEU A 68 -6.57 -21.78 -20.63
N GLN A 69 -6.41 -21.15 -21.80
CA GLN A 69 -5.34 -21.45 -22.75
C GLN A 69 -3.97 -21.13 -22.15
N GLN A 70 -3.77 -19.93 -21.60
CA GLN A 70 -2.49 -19.54 -20.97
C GLN A 70 -2.06 -20.48 -19.83
N LYS A 71 -3.02 -21.03 -19.07
CA LYS A 71 -2.78 -22.00 -18.00
C LYS A 71 -2.34 -23.38 -18.53
N ARG A 72 -2.73 -23.76 -19.75
CA ARG A 72 -2.34 -25.03 -20.38
C ARG A 72 -0.95 -24.99 -21.03
N GLU A 73 -0.54 -23.82 -21.52
CA GLU A 73 0.77 -23.62 -22.19
C GLU A 73 1.96 -23.72 -21.21
N ASN A 74 1.74 -23.64 -19.89
CA ASN A 74 2.80 -23.66 -18.87
C ASN A 74 2.57 -24.76 -17.81
N PRO A 75 2.68 -26.05 -18.16
CA PRO A 75 2.44 -27.15 -17.21
C PRO A 75 3.56 -27.37 -16.17
N SER A 76 4.68 -26.63 -16.21
CA SER A 76 5.65 -26.61 -15.13
C SER A 76 6.34 -25.26 -15.06
N PHE A 77 6.20 -24.60 -13.90
CA PHE A 77 6.73 -23.28 -13.63
C PHE A 77 8.27 -23.35 -13.56
N ASN A 78 8.94 -23.29 -14.72
CA ASN A 78 10.39 -23.18 -14.78
C ASN A 78 10.77 -21.72 -14.51
N THR A 79 11.01 -21.40 -13.23
CA THR A 79 11.52 -20.12 -12.71
C THR A 79 12.98 -19.87 -13.11
N SER A 80 13.35 -20.18 -14.35
CA SER A 80 14.67 -19.84 -14.88
C SER A 80 14.67 -18.38 -15.32
N LEU A 81 15.83 -17.72 -15.19
CA LEU A 81 16.02 -16.32 -15.55
C LEU A 81 15.63 -16.05 -17.02
N ALA A 82 15.80 -17.03 -17.90
CA ALA A 82 15.38 -16.97 -19.30
C ALA A 82 13.85 -16.89 -19.48
N ALA A 83 13.09 -17.60 -18.66
CA ALA A 83 11.62 -17.54 -18.70
C ALA A 83 11.11 -16.17 -18.23
N ILE A 84 11.74 -15.60 -17.21
CA ILE A 84 11.43 -14.26 -16.71
C ILE A 84 11.75 -13.20 -17.78
N GLN A 85 12.92 -13.28 -18.41
CA GLN A 85 13.30 -12.36 -19.49
C GLN A 85 12.35 -12.45 -20.70
N ALA A 86 11.95 -13.66 -21.09
CA ALA A 86 11.01 -13.85 -22.19
C ALA A 86 9.63 -13.28 -21.87
N GLN A 87 9.16 -13.43 -20.62
CA GLN A 87 7.90 -12.84 -20.18
C GLN A 87 7.96 -11.32 -20.17
N VAL A 88 9.00 -10.73 -19.56
CA VAL A 88 9.20 -9.27 -19.52
C VAL A 88 9.24 -8.68 -20.94
N LYS A 89 9.94 -9.35 -21.86
CA LYS A 89 10.00 -8.92 -23.27
C LYS A 89 8.63 -8.95 -23.94
N ARG A 90 7.87 -10.02 -23.75
CA ARG A 90 6.51 -10.17 -24.31
C ARG A 90 5.55 -9.11 -23.75
N GLU A 91 5.62 -8.81 -22.46
CA GLU A 91 4.79 -7.77 -21.82
C GLU A 91 5.13 -6.38 -22.38
N LEU A 92 6.41 -6.06 -22.55
CA LEU A 92 6.88 -4.80 -23.14
C LEU A 92 6.37 -4.65 -24.59
N GLU A 93 6.51 -5.68 -25.41
CA GLU A 93 6.04 -5.66 -26.81
C GLU A 93 4.51 -5.49 -26.89
N ASN A 94 3.76 -6.12 -25.98
CA ASN A 94 2.31 -5.98 -25.94
C ASN A 94 1.87 -4.57 -25.50
N GLU A 95 2.57 -3.95 -24.55
CA GLU A 95 2.34 -2.56 -24.18
C GLU A 95 2.67 -1.60 -25.34
N GLN A 96 3.77 -1.82 -26.04
CA GLN A 96 4.12 -1.03 -27.23
C GLN A 96 3.09 -1.20 -28.34
N ALA A 97 2.64 -2.42 -28.63
CA ALA A 97 1.62 -2.67 -29.63
C ALA A 97 0.28 -2.01 -29.26
N ASN A 98 -0.13 -2.08 -28.00
CA ASN A 98 -1.33 -1.39 -27.51
C ASN A 98 -1.19 0.13 -27.57
N GLN A 99 -0.01 0.69 -27.26
CA GLN A 99 0.28 2.11 -27.39
C GLN A 99 0.27 2.55 -28.86
N MET A 100 0.82 1.76 -29.77
CA MET A 100 0.80 2.03 -31.21
C MET A 100 -0.61 1.90 -31.80
N ALA A 101 -1.42 0.97 -31.32
CA ALA A 101 -2.84 0.85 -31.68
C ALA A 101 -3.66 2.03 -31.14
N ALA A 102 -3.38 2.51 -29.92
CA ALA A 102 -4.00 3.71 -29.36
C ALA A 102 -3.54 5.01 -30.07
N ALA A 103 -2.28 5.08 -30.50
CA ALA A 103 -1.74 6.20 -31.27
C ALA A 103 -2.27 6.24 -32.71
N SER A 104 -2.56 5.10 -33.31
CA SER A 104 -3.17 5.04 -34.65
C SER A 104 -4.70 5.24 -34.63
N ALA A 105 -5.37 5.02 -33.49
CA ALA A 105 -6.77 5.37 -33.27
C ALA A 105 -7.02 6.87 -32.96
N SER A 106 -5.97 7.66 -32.69
CA SER A 106 -6.06 9.08 -32.27
C SER A 106 -5.62 10.08 -33.36
N LYS A 107 -5.56 9.68 -34.63
CA LYS A 107 -5.22 10.56 -35.77
C LYS A 107 -6.43 11.29 -36.38
N SER A 108 -7.36 11.73 -35.55
CA SER A 108 -8.37 12.73 -35.90
C SER A 108 -8.80 13.47 -34.64
N THR A 109 -8.08 14.53 -34.29
CA THR A 109 -8.59 15.87 -33.94
C THR A 109 -7.43 16.69 -33.38
N SER A 110 -7.11 17.75 -34.10
CA SER A 110 -6.18 18.81 -33.73
C SER A 110 -6.66 19.62 -32.52
N ALA A 111 -5.79 19.85 -31.54
CA ALA A 111 -5.67 21.13 -30.81
C ALA A 111 -4.43 21.10 -29.88
N PRO A 112 -3.51 22.09 -29.97
CA PRO A 112 -2.45 22.26 -28.99
C PRO A 112 -3.01 23.04 -27.80
N SER A 113 -3.24 22.39 -26.67
CA SER A 113 -3.54 23.08 -25.41
C SER A 113 -2.24 23.33 -24.66
N GLU A 114 -1.81 24.58 -24.73
CA GLU A 114 -0.76 25.20 -23.93
C GLU A 114 -1.19 25.19 -22.46
N HIS A 115 -0.95 24.07 -21.77
CA HIS A 115 -1.04 24.00 -20.32
C HIS A 115 0.35 24.19 -19.73
N GLN A 116 0.60 25.45 -19.36
CA GLN A 116 1.50 25.92 -18.31
C GLN A 116 2.44 24.85 -17.75
N LYS A 117 3.67 24.88 -18.24
CA LYS A 117 4.87 24.40 -17.58
C LYS A 117 4.99 25.11 -16.22
N ARG A 118 4.28 24.63 -15.20
CA ARG A 118 4.79 24.77 -13.83
C ARG A 118 5.92 23.78 -13.76
N GLU A 119 7.13 24.28 -13.53
CA GLU A 119 8.26 23.50 -13.11
C GLU A 119 7.89 22.76 -11.82
N ILE A 120 7.30 21.58 -12.00
CA ILE A 120 7.46 20.51 -11.05
C ILE A 120 8.90 20.09 -11.31
N GLU A 121 9.82 20.65 -10.52
CA GLU A 121 11.17 20.10 -10.41
C GLU A 121 11.04 18.58 -10.40
N ASP A 122 11.80 17.92 -11.27
CA ASP A 122 11.86 16.47 -11.40
C ASP A 122 12.11 15.84 -10.03
N LEU A 123 11.04 15.58 -9.26
CA LEU A 123 11.11 14.73 -8.09
C LEU A 123 11.41 13.33 -8.63
N PRO A 124 12.60 12.76 -8.36
CA PRO A 124 12.98 11.49 -8.94
C PRO A 124 11.99 10.42 -8.51
N ARG A 125 11.27 9.85 -9.48
CA ARG A 125 10.17 8.91 -9.29
C ARG A 125 10.57 7.55 -8.69
N ASN A 126 11.80 7.40 -8.20
CA ASN A 126 12.27 6.20 -7.50
C ASN A 126 13.36 6.55 -6.48
N TYR A 127 12.98 7.01 -5.29
CA TYR A 127 13.92 7.15 -4.15
C TYR A 127 14.50 5.81 -3.67
N ALA A 128 13.98 4.67 -4.13
CA ALA A 128 14.45 3.35 -3.74
C ALA A 128 15.93 3.08 -4.09
N ALA A 129 16.55 3.88 -4.96
CA ALA A 129 17.98 3.74 -5.31
C ALA A 129 18.74 5.08 -5.50
N SER A 130 18.26 6.20 -4.95
CA SER A 130 18.91 7.51 -5.12
C SER A 130 19.97 7.83 -4.06
N GLY A 131 19.98 7.14 -2.93
CA GLY A 131 20.93 7.38 -1.84
C GLY A 131 20.34 7.09 -0.45
N VAL A 132 21.21 7.08 0.57
CA VAL A 132 20.79 6.98 1.98
C VAL A 132 20.67 8.39 2.56
N TYR A 133 19.47 8.72 3.02
CA TYR A 133 19.17 10.01 3.64
C TYR A 133 18.81 9.82 5.12
N PHE A 134 19.07 10.86 5.91
CA PHE A 134 18.87 10.83 7.36
C PHE A 134 17.91 11.96 7.77
N LYS A 135 17.29 11.79 8.94
CA LYS A 135 16.46 12.80 9.59
C LYS A 135 16.82 12.88 11.07
N CYS A 136 16.90 14.08 11.64
CA CYS A 136 17.18 14.28 13.07
C CYS A 136 16.26 15.36 13.66
N PRO A 137 15.11 14.98 14.25
CA PRO A 137 14.12 15.93 14.77
C PRO A 137 14.63 16.91 15.85
N LEU A 138 15.78 16.62 16.45
CA LEU A 138 16.41 17.48 17.46
C LEU A 138 17.10 18.72 16.86
N ILE A 139 17.53 18.63 15.60
CA ILE A 139 18.31 19.69 14.94
C ILE A 139 17.46 20.34 13.84
N SER A 140 16.86 19.52 12.96
CA SER A 140 15.93 20.00 11.91
C SER A 140 15.05 18.85 11.41
N ASN A 141 13.89 19.19 10.85
CA ASN A 141 12.98 18.23 10.21
C ASN A 141 13.36 17.89 8.76
N ASP A 142 14.49 18.40 8.27
CA ASP A 142 14.95 18.18 6.90
C ASP A 142 15.43 16.74 6.65
N ILE A 143 15.37 16.31 5.39
CA ILE A 143 15.86 15.00 4.94
C ILE A 143 17.09 15.25 4.05
N LEU A 144 18.27 15.02 4.60
CA LEU A 144 19.55 15.39 3.99
C LEU A 144 20.50 14.17 3.93
N PRO A 145 21.49 14.16 3.01
CA PRO A 145 22.56 13.17 3.02
C PRO A 145 23.50 13.36 4.23
N ARG A 146 24.32 12.33 4.50
CA ARG A 146 25.21 12.30 5.68
C ARG A 146 26.15 13.51 5.77
N ASP A 147 26.70 13.96 4.66
CA ASP A 147 27.71 15.03 4.67
C ASP A 147 27.14 16.40 4.99
N GLU A 148 25.90 16.66 4.56
CA GLU A 148 25.16 17.87 4.94
C GLU A 148 24.75 17.80 6.41
N TRP A 149 24.25 16.66 6.86
CA TRP A 149 23.96 16.44 8.28
C TRP A 149 25.16 16.66 9.18
N LYS A 150 26.36 16.22 8.78
CA LYS A 150 27.58 16.48 9.56
C LYS A 150 27.86 17.96 9.74
N LYS A 151 27.60 18.78 8.72
CA LYS A 151 27.76 20.25 8.81
C LYS A 151 26.71 20.82 9.77
N ASN A 152 25.45 20.41 9.63
CA ASN A 152 24.36 20.89 10.49
C ASN A 152 24.57 20.50 11.96
N ILE A 153 24.96 19.25 12.23
CA ILE A 153 25.31 18.76 13.57
C ILE A 153 26.45 19.57 14.16
N LYS A 154 27.49 19.84 13.36
CA LYS A 154 28.62 20.66 13.81
C LYS A 154 28.14 22.06 14.22
N THR A 155 27.41 22.75 13.35
CA THR A 155 26.90 24.11 13.64
C THR A 155 26.04 24.12 14.90
N PHE A 156 25.09 23.20 15.02
CA PHE A 156 24.21 23.07 16.18
C PHE A 156 24.98 22.85 17.49
N LEU A 157 25.98 21.96 17.49
CA LEU A 157 26.82 21.73 18.66
C LEU A 157 27.68 22.95 19.02
N TYR A 158 28.18 23.72 18.05
CA TYR A 158 28.93 24.94 18.40
C TYR A 158 28.03 26.04 18.96
N GLU A 159 26.79 26.14 18.51
CA GLU A 159 25.79 27.08 19.05
C GLU A 159 25.40 26.71 20.49
N GLN A 160 25.20 25.41 20.76
CA GLN A 160 24.92 24.90 22.11
C GLN A 160 26.14 24.87 23.05
N LEU A 161 27.34 25.17 22.55
CA LEU A 161 28.56 25.09 23.35
C LEU A 161 28.55 26.14 24.47
N GLU A 162 27.95 27.29 24.25
CA GLU A 162 27.88 28.36 25.26
C GLU A 162 27.00 27.98 26.46
N GLU A 163 25.94 27.21 26.23
CA GLU A 163 25.00 26.79 27.27
C GLU A 163 25.53 25.60 28.07
N GLU A 164 25.96 24.53 27.39
CA GLU A 164 26.37 23.26 28.03
C GLU A 164 27.78 22.83 27.61
N ARG A 165 28.78 23.60 28.06
CA ARG A 165 30.20 23.43 27.66
C ARG A 165 30.74 22.01 27.83
N GLY A 166 30.36 21.31 28.90
CA GLY A 166 30.88 19.98 29.22
C GLY A 166 30.34 18.89 28.28
N LEU A 167 29.01 18.72 28.28
CA LEU A 167 28.35 17.71 27.45
C LEU A 167 28.57 17.96 25.96
N THR A 168 28.43 19.21 25.54
CA THR A 168 28.58 19.60 24.13
C THR A 168 30.02 19.39 23.64
N ALA A 169 31.04 19.67 24.46
CA ALA A 169 32.42 19.34 24.10
C ALA A 169 32.64 17.83 23.91
N CYS A 170 32.09 16.99 24.80
CA CYS A 170 32.14 15.53 24.64
C CYS A 170 31.47 15.07 23.33
N LEU A 171 30.31 15.64 23.01
CA LEU A 171 29.58 15.33 21.77
C LEU A 171 30.34 15.78 20.51
N ILE A 172 30.99 16.95 20.54
CA ILE A 172 31.83 17.43 19.44
C ILE A 172 33.01 16.48 19.23
N ILE A 173 33.70 16.07 20.30
CA ILE A 173 34.83 15.13 20.19
C ILE A 173 34.36 13.80 19.60
N GLN A 174 33.23 13.27 20.07
CA GLN A 174 32.72 11.98 19.60
C GLN A 174 32.19 12.04 18.16
N SER A 175 31.52 13.12 17.78
CA SER A 175 30.74 13.20 16.53
C SER A 175 31.51 13.87 15.39
N CYS A 176 32.41 14.81 15.68
CA CYS A 176 33.12 15.59 14.67
C CYS A 176 34.54 15.05 14.36
N ASN A 177 35.18 14.31 15.27
CA ASN A 177 36.48 13.66 15.02
C ASN A 177 36.29 12.33 14.28
N ASN A 178 36.18 12.41 12.96
CA ASN A 178 35.99 11.24 12.07
C ASN A 178 37.30 10.50 11.74
N ASN A 179 38.42 10.85 12.38
CA ASN A 179 39.75 10.32 12.15
C ASN A 179 40.09 9.06 12.99
N ARG A 180 39.07 8.39 13.56
CA ARG A 180 39.26 7.16 14.35
C ARG A 180 39.45 5.89 13.53
N GLU A 181 39.16 5.93 12.23
CA GLU A 181 39.36 4.79 11.33
C GLU A 181 40.23 5.21 10.13
N LYS A 182 41.54 5.05 10.30
CA LYS A 182 42.52 4.85 9.22
C LYS A 182 43.42 3.71 9.63
#